data_AF-A0A9N9HCV1-F1
#
_entry.id   AF-A0A9N9HCV1-F1
#
_cell.length_a   1.000
_cell.length_b   1.000
_cell.length_c   1.000
_cell.angle_alpha   90.00
_cell.angle_beta   90.00
_cell.angle_gamma   90.00
#
_symmetry.space_group_name_H-M   'P 1'
#
loop_
_entity.id
_entity.type
_entity.pdbx_description
1 polymer ?
#
loop_
_entity_poly.entity_id
_entity_poly.type
_entity_poly.pdbx_seq_one_letter_code
_entity_poly.pdbx_strand_id
1 'polypeptide(L)'
;MFSLNKKSLTFIINSRPSTLLFLRSKHTKRSQRIPTPFERAPIIMHSKVQQIALAKDDDKSTTAGRTVKVGNNAMAGYRKLWAILSFNKTRYQVKRNRYYEKPFLRRQRVKWEFEQKKFKDAVKKKIQLILQMKARGI
;
A
#
# COMPACT_ATOMS: atom_id res chain seq x y z
N MET A 1 -9.88 -66.18 20.40
CA MET A 1 -9.13 -65.51 21.49
C MET A 1 -8.04 -64.64 20.89
N PHE A 2 -7.85 -63.48 21.50
CA PHE A 2 -7.01 -62.36 21.08
C PHE A 2 -5.51 -62.68 21.07
N SER A 3 -4.75 -62.01 20.19
CA SER A 3 -3.71 -61.05 20.61
C SER A 3 -2.70 -60.83 19.47
N LEU A 4 -2.86 -59.72 18.73
CA LEU A 4 -1.77 -59.16 17.93
C LEU A 4 -0.93 -58.28 18.85
N ASN A 5 0.22 -58.81 19.25
CA ASN A 5 1.18 -58.17 20.12
C ASN A 5 1.87 -57.01 19.38
N LYS A 6 1.37 -55.79 19.59
CA LYS A 6 2.02 -54.55 19.16
C LYS A 6 3.09 -54.18 20.18
N LYS A 7 4.36 -54.38 19.85
CA LYS A 7 5.49 -53.79 20.61
C LYS A 7 6.35 -52.93 19.68
N SER A 8 5.93 -51.67 19.64
CA SER A 8 6.73 -50.44 19.60
C SER A 8 8.16 -50.53 19.07
N LEU A 9 8.35 -50.13 17.80
CA LEU A 9 9.64 -49.63 17.31
C LEU A 9 9.80 -48.19 17.80
N THR A 10 10.59 -47.98 18.83
CA THR A 10 10.96 -46.64 19.30
C THR A 10 12.11 -46.12 18.43
N PHE A 11 11.79 -45.21 17.51
CA PHE A 11 12.80 -44.40 16.83
C PHE A 11 13.31 -43.33 17.79
N ILE A 12 14.53 -43.54 18.31
CA ILE A 12 15.26 -42.52 19.07
C ILE A 12 15.79 -41.50 18.06
N ILE A 13 15.07 -40.39 17.90
CA ILE A 13 15.55 -39.23 17.15
C ILE A 13 16.50 -38.47 18.07
N ASN A 14 17.80 -38.76 17.96
CA ASN A 14 18.86 -37.97 18.57
C ASN A 14 18.85 -36.56 17.96
N SER A 15 18.15 -35.63 18.62
CA SER A 15 18.19 -34.21 18.30
C SER A 15 19.54 -33.64 18.75
N ARG A 16 20.49 -33.54 17.82
CA ARG A 16 21.68 -32.70 18.02
C ARG A 16 21.27 -31.24 17.81
N PRO A 17 21.36 -30.34 18.81
CA PRO A 17 21.21 -28.93 18.55
C PRO A 17 22.49 -28.44 17.85
N SER A 18 22.46 -28.34 16.52
CA SER A 18 23.46 -27.58 15.79
C SER A 18 23.23 -26.10 16.09
N THR A 19 23.94 -25.57 17.09
CA THR A 19 24.07 -24.14 17.29
C THR A 19 24.91 -23.57 16.14
N LEU A 20 24.26 -23.34 14.99
CA LEU A 20 24.78 -22.48 13.94
C LEU A 20 24.71 -21.04 14.45
N LEU A 21 25.76 -20.62 15.14
CA LEU A 21 26.05 -19.22 15.40
C LEU A 21 26.24 -18.52 14.06
N PHE A 22 25.16 -17.95 13.53
CA PHE A 22 25.23 -17.01 12.42
C PHE A 22 25.98 -15.76 12.90
N LEU A 23 27.31 -15.72 12.67
CA LEU A 23 28.04 -14.46 12.67
C LEU A 23 27.55 -13.62 11.49
N ARG A 24 26.53 -12.79 11.75
CA ARG A 24 26.06 -11.76 10.84
C ARG A 24 27.12 -10.65 10.79
N SER A 25 28.08 -10.78 9.88
CA SER A 25 29.02 -9.72 9.54
C SER A 25 28.25 -8.44 9.17
N LYS A 26 28.38 -7.39 9.99
CA LYS A 26 27.85 -6.06 9.70
C LYS A 26 28.81 -5.32 8.77
N HIS A 27 28.86 -5.70 7.50
CA HIS A 27 29.42 -4.82 6.48
C HIS A 27 28.34 -3.84 6.01
N THR A 28 28.03 -2.85 6.85
CA THR A 28 27.44 -1.61 6.35
C THR A 28 28.56 -0.80 5.71
N LYS A 29 28.88 -1.11 4.45
CA LYS A 29 29.66 -0.18 3.62
C LYS A 29 28.80 1.06 3.43
N ARG A 30 29.02 2.07 4.26
CA ARG A 30 28.52 3.43 4.05
C ARG A 30 29.13 3.88 2.72
N SER A 31 28.34 3.86 1.65
CA SER A 31 28.79 4.35 0.34
C SER A 31 29.24 5.80 0.53
N GLN A 32 30.55 6.03 0.50
CA GLN A 32 31.07 7.39 0.45
C GLN A 32 30.55 7.98 -0.85
N ARG A 33 29.73 9.02 -0.75
CA ARG A 33 29.25 9.75 -1.92
C ARG A 33 30.47 10.37 -2.58
N ILE A 34 30.65 10.11 -3.87
CA ILE A 34 31.68 10.78 -4.67
C ILE A 34 31.41 12.29 -4.56
N PRO A 35 32.41 13.12 -4.20
CA PRO A 35 32.24 14.57 -4.18
C PRO A 35 32.06 15.02 -5.63
N THR A 36 30.81 15.26 -6.03
CA THR A 36 30.52 15.88 -7.33
C THR A 36 30.93 17.35 -7.26
N PRO A 37 31.78 17.86 -8.18
CA PRO A 37 32.36 19.20 -8.12
C PRO A 37 31.36 20.35 -8.34
N PHE A 38 30.09 20.02 -8.56
CA PHE A 38 29.01 20.99 -8.71
C PHE A 38 27.92 20.70 -7.68
N GLU A 39 28.17 21.08 -6.43
CA GLU A 39 27.07 21.29 -5.47
C GLU A 39 26.17 22.39 -6.04
N ARG A 40 25.09 21.98 -6.71
CA ARG A 40 24.04 22.92 -7.07
C ARG A 40 23.45 23.42 -5.77
N ALA A 41 23.62 24.72 -5.48
CA ALA A 41 22.92 25.37 -4.38
C ALA A 41 21.44 24.94 -4.46
N PRO A 42 20.82 24.54 -3.34
CA PRO A 42 19.43 24.14 -3.36
C PRO A 42 18.64 25.30 -3.96
N ILE A 43 17.90 25.02 -5.04
CA ILE A 43 17.01 26.02 -5.64
C ILE A 43 16.03 26.38 -4.52
N ILE A 44 16.22 27.56 -3.93
CA ILE A 44 15.32 28.08 -2.91
C ILE A 44 14.02 28.38 -3.66
N MET A 45 13.08 27.44 -3.61
CA MET A 45 11.75 27.67 -4.14
C MET A 45 11.08 28.72 -3.25
N HIS A 46 11.14 29.99 -3.66
CA HIS A 46 10.42 31.09 -3.03
C HIS A 46 8.91 31.04 -3.25
N SER A 47 8.39 29.98 -3.89
CA SER A 47 6.96 29.76 -3.86
C SER A 47 6.59 29.46 -2.41
N LYS A 48 5.86 30.39 -1.82
CA LYS A 48 5.16 30.21 -0.54
C LYS A 48 4.14 29.09 -0.75
N VAL A 49 4.60 27.85 -0.78
CA VAL A 49 3.76 26.67 -0.69
C VAL A 49 3.14 26.80 0.69
N GLN A 50 1.86 27.22 0.72
CA GLN A 50 1.07 27.11 1.92
C GLN A 50 1.16 25.64 2.34
N GLN A 51 1.95 25.39 3.38
CA GLN A 51 2.07 24.06 3.96
C GLN A 51 0.64 23.65 4.30
N ILE A 52 0.14 22.63 3.61
CA ILE A 52 -1.14 22.01 3.96
C ILE A 52 -0.96 21.60 5.41
N ALA A 53 -1.69 22.25 6.31
CA ALA A 53 -1.49 22.11 7.74
C ALA A 53 -1.27 20.64 8.11
N LEU A 54 -0.16 20.37 8.81
CA LEU A 54 0.11 19.07 9.42
C LEU A 54 -1.17 18.64 10.14
N ALA A 55 -1.71 17.47 9.79
CA ALA A 55 -2.93 16.97 10.41
C ALA A 55 -2.69 16.92 11.93
N LYS A 56 -3.49 17.65 12.70
CA LYS A 56 -3.50 17.50 14.16
C LYS A 56 -3.89 16.07 14.47
N ASP A 57 -3.03 15.35 15.19
CA ASP A 57 -3.18 13.92 15.52
C ASP A 57 -4.31 13.64 16.55
N ASP A 58 -5.08 14.66 16.94
CA ASP A 58 -5.95 14.61 18.12
C ASP A 58 -7.38 14.13 17.84
N ASP A 59 -7.83 14.13 16.58
CA ASP A 59 -9.20 13.73 16.26
C ASP A 59 -9.27 12.30 15.72
N LYS A 60 -9.14 11.28 16.59
CA LYS A 60 -9.55 9.89 16.28
C LYS A 60 -11.09 9.74 16.28
N SER A 61 -11.83 10.78 15.95
CA SER A 61 -13.27 10.72 15.90
C SER A 61 -13.72 9.88 14.70
N THR A 62 -14.84 9.16 14.81
CA THR A 62 -15.44 8.42 13.68
C THR A 62 -15.73 9.33 12.47
N THR A 63 -15.81 10.63 12.70
CA THR A 63 -16.08 11.68 11.71
C THR A 63 -14.81 12.24 11.08
N ALA A 64 -13.62 11.91 11.58
CA ALA A 64 -12.35 12.39 11.06
C ALA A 64 -12.21 12.05 9.57
N GLY A 65 -11.89 13.06 8.76
CA GLY A 65 -11.80 12.93 7.30
C GLY A 65 -13.14 12.74 6.57
N ARG A 66 -14.29 12.87 7.27
CA ARG A 66 -15.66 12.82 6.71
C ARG A 66 -16.46 14.10 6.95
N THR A 67 -15.86 15.11 7.55
CA THR A 67 -16.45 16.42 7.77
C THR A 67 -15.94 17.42 6.73
N VAL A 68 -16.83 18.28 6.23
CA VAL A 68 -16.47 19.42 5.38
C VAL A 68 -17.18 20.64 5.95
N LYS A 69 -16.42 21.72 6.24
CA LYS A 69 -17.01 23.01 6.59
C LYS A 69 -17.73 23.57 5.37
N VAL A 70 -19.00 23.91 5.53
CA VAL A 70 -19.83 24.48 4.46
C VAL A 70 -19.65 26.00 4.46
N GLY A 71 -19.28 26.55 3.29
CA GLY A 71 -19.25 28.01 3.08
C GLY A 71 -20.58 28.51 2.50
N ASN A 72 -20.55 29.60 1.75
CA ASN A 72 -21.76 30.24 1.20
C ASN A 72 -22.58 29.35 0.26
N ASN A 73 -21.97 28.31 -0.34
CA ASN A 73 -22.66 27.38 -1.23
C ASN A 73 -22.62 25.94 -0.67
N ALA A 74 -23.78 25.48 -0.19
CA ALA A 74 -23.96 24.13 0.35
C ALA A 74 -23.69 23.02 -0.69
N MET A 75 -24.07 23.22 -1.94
CA MET A 75 -23.88 22.25 -3.01
C MET A 75 -22.38 22.01 -3.30
N ALA A 76 -21.57 23.06 -3.25
CA ALA A 76 -20.12 22.95 -3.40
C ALA A 76 -19.51 22.13 -2.24
N GLY A 77 -19.98 22.35 -1.01
CA GLY A 77 -19.62 21.55 0.16
C GLY A 77 -19.97 20.07 -0.01
N TYR A 78 -21.18 19.78 -0.50
CA TYR A 78 -21.63 18.41 -0.77
C TYR A 78 -20.79 17.70 -1.84
N ARG A 79 -20.46 18.37 -2.96
CA ARG A 79 -19.59 17.81 -4.01
C ARG A 79 -18.19 17.51 -3.48
N LYS A 80 -17.64 18.41 -2.66
CA LYS A 80 -16.34 18.21 -2.00
C LYS A 80 -16.37 17.00 -1.07
N LEU A 81 -17.41 16.88 -0.23
CA LEU A 81 -17.60 15.72 0.64
C LEU A 81 -17.73 14.43 -0.18
N TRP A 82 -18.48 14.46 -1.28
CA TRP A 82 -18.64 13.30 -2.15
C TRP A 82 -17.31 12.84 -2.75
N ALA A 83 -16.47 13.77 -3.22
CA ALA A 83 -15.13 13.46 -3.73
C ALA A 83 -14.25 12.81 -2.65
N ILE A 84 -14.25 13.36 -1.43
CA ILE A 84 -13.49 12.82 -0.28
C ILE A 84 -13.92 11.38 0.04
N LEU A 85 -15.22 11.13 0.16
CA LEU A 85 -15.74 9.78 0.45
C LEU A 85 -15.44 8.77 -0.65
N SER A 86 -15.35 9.24 -1.91
CA SER A 86 -15.01 8.41 -3.07
C SER A 86 -13.51 8.08 -3.09
N PHE A 87 -12.65 9.06 -2.83
CA PHE A 87 -11.20 8.88 -2.73
C PHE A 87 -10.82 7.89 -1.61
N ASN A 88 -11.44 8.05 -0.43
CA ASN A 88 -11.25 7.15 0.72
C ASN A 88 -11.95 5.79 0.54
N LYS A 89 -12.69 5.58 -0.55
CA LYS A 89 -13.47 4.37 -0.85
C LYS A 89 -14.46 3.98 0.26
N THR A 90 -14.90 4.93 1.09
CA THR A 90 -15.76 4.66 2.25
C THR A 90 -17.10 4.06 1.82
N ARG A 91 -17.73 4.62 0.78
CA ARG A 91 -19.01 4.09 0.24
C ARG A 91 -18.86 2.66 -0.26
N TYR A 92 -17.73 2.36 -0.89
CA TYR A 92 -17.46 1.01 -1.39
C TYR A 92 -17.25 0.02 -0.24
N GLN A 93 -16.54 0.42 0.82
CA GLN A 93 -16.41 -0.38 2.04
C GLN A 93 -17.75 -0.64 2.72
N VAL A 94 -18.61 0.38 2.86
CA VAL A 94 -19.97 0.23 3.42
C VAL A 94 -20.77 -0.80 2.61
N LYS A 95 -20.73 -0.72 1.28
CA LYS A 95 -21.41 -1.69 0.41
C LYS A 95 -20.86 -3.11 0.57
N ARG A 96 -19.54 -3.27 0.65
CA ARG A 96 -18.90 -4.59 0.84
C ARG A 96 -19.18 -5.18 2.21
N ASN A 97 -19.16 -4.35 3.26
CA ASN A 97 -19.33 -4.79 4.64
C ASN A 97 -20.80 -5.05 5.01
N ARG A 98 -21.75 -4.79 4.10
CA ARG A 98 -23.17 -5.07 4.32
C ARG A 98 -23.44 -6.55 4.63
N TYR A 99 -22.68 -7.45 4.00
CA TYR A 99 -22.79 -8.89 4.21
C TYR A 99 -21.42 -9.51 4.45
N TYR A 100 -21.40 -10.65 5.15
CA TYR A 100 -20.18 -11.40 5.38
C TYR A 100 -19.64 -12.01 4.07
N GLU A 101 -18.37 -11.73 3.77
CA GLU A 101 -17.63 -12.34 2.67
C GLU A 101 -16.69 -13.41 3.24
N LYS A 102 -16.84 -14.68 2.80
CA LYS A 102 -15.92 -15.76 3.19
C LYS A 102 -14.47 -15.37 2.85
N PRO A 103 -13.47 -15.72 3.69
CA PRO A 103 -12.08 -15.26 3.51
C PRO A 103 -11.46 -15.72 2.18
N PHE A 104 -11.83 -16.90 1.70
CA PHE A 104 -11.40 -17.39 0.38
C PHE A 104 -11.89 -16.50 -0.76
N LEU A 105 -13.20 -16.19 -0.78
CA LEU A 105 -13.82 -15.33 -1.78
C LEU A 105 -13.20 -13.91 -1.75
N ARG A 106 -12.95 -13.39 -0.54
CA ARG A 106 -12.25 -12.12 -0.36
C ARG A 106 -10.87 -12.10 -1.00
N ARG A 107 -10.08 -13.16 -0.82
CA ARG A 107 -8.74 -13.28 -1.43
C ARG A 107 -8.83 -13.32 -2.96
N GLN A 108 -9.75 -14.11 -3.51
CA GLN A 108 -9.97 -14.22 -4.96
C GLN A 108 -10.37 -12.87 -5.55
N ARG A 109 -11.33 -12.17 -4.94
CA ARG A 109 -11.76 -10.84 -5.36
C ARG A 109 -10.61 -9.84 -5.34
N VAL A 110 -9.83 -9.77 -4.26
CA VAL A 110 -8.70 -8.83 -4.15
C VAL A 110 -7.65 -9.10 -5.23
N LYS A 111 -7.36 -10.37 -5.52
CA LYS A 111 -6.45 -10.76 -6.61
C LYS A 111 -6.96 -10.26 -7.96
N TRP A 112 -8.23 -10.51 -8.28
CA TRP A 112 -8.85 -10.04 -9.53
C TRP A 112 -8.89 -8.52 -9.65
N GLU A 113 -9.28 -7.81 -8.60
CA GLU A 113 -9.26 -6.34 -8.57
C GLU A 113 -7.85 -5.79 -8.83
N PHE A 114 -6.83 -6.43 -8.27
CA PHE A 114 -5.44 -6.04 -8.45
C PHE A 114 -4.93 -6.30 -9.88
N GLU A 115 -5.26 -7.46 -10.45
CA GLU A 115 -4.92 -7.82 -11.83
C GLU A 115 -5.60 -6.89 -12.84
N GLN A 116 -6.89 -6.60 -12.66
CA GLN A 116 -7.61 -5.61 -13.48
C GLN A 116 -6.99 -4.22 -13.39
N LYS A 117 -6.58 -3.79 -12.19
CA LYS A 117 -5.88 -2.51 -12.00
C LYS A 117 -4.55 -2.50 -12.74
N LYS A 118 -3.73 -3.55 -12.60
CA LYS A 118 -2.46 -3.70 -13.32
C LYS A 118 -2.64 -3.63 -14.83
N PHE A 119 -3.64 -4.34 -15.35
CA PHE A 119 -3.95 -4.34 -16.78
C PHE A 119 -4.35 -2.95 -17.26
N LYS A 120 -5.26 -2.28 -16.55
CA LYS A 120 -5.67 -0.91 -16.85
C LYS A 120 -4.48 0.06 -16.87
N ASP A 121 -3.60 -0.03 -15.89
CA ASP A 121 -2.42 0.83 -15.78
C ASP A 121 -1.43 0.56 -16.93
N ALA A 122 -1.24 -0.70 -17.33
CA ALA A 122 -0.39 -1.07 -18.46
C ALA A 122 -0.95 -0.55 -19.79
N VAL A 123 -2.26 -0.70 -20.02
CA VAL A 123 -2.93 -0.17 -21.22
C VAL A 123 -2.82 1.35 -21.27
N LYS A 124 -3.05 2.04 -20.15
CA LYS A 124 -2.90 3.50 -20.07
C LYS A 124 -1.49 3.95 -20.46
N LYS A 125 -0.45 3.27 -19.97
CA LYS A 125 0.95 3.58 -20.31
C LYS A 125 1.23 3.37 -21.80
N LYS A 126 0.73 2.29 -22.40
CA LYS A 126 0.88 2.03 -23.84
C LYS A 126 0.23 3.13 -24.67
N ILE A 127 -1.02 3.50 -24.35
CA ILE A 127 -1.74 4.58 -25.05
C ILE A 127 -1.01 5.91 -24.89
N GLN A 128 -0.52 6.21 -23.69
CA GLN A 128 0.24 7.43 -23.44
C GLN A 128 1.52 7.48 -24.27
N LEU A 129 2.23 6.35 -24.42
CA LEU A 129 3.41 6.26 -25.29
C LEU A 129 3.04 6.49 -26.76
N ILE A 130 1.97 5.85 -27.25
CA ILE A 130 1.49 6.06 -28.63
C ILE A 130 1.14 7.52 -28.87
N LEU A 131 0.47 8.19 -27.92
CA LEU A 131 0.14 9.60 -28.02
C LEU A 131 1.39 10.49 -28.05
N GLN A 132 2.42 10.14 -27.28
CA GLN A 132 3.72 10.82 -27.30
C GLN A 132 4.46 10.63 -28.62
N MET A 133 4.42 9.42 -29.21
CA MET A 133 5.02 9.13 -30.52
C MET A 133 4.31 9.94 -31.62
N LYS A 134 2.98 9.89 -31.63
CA LYS A 134 2.15 10.68 -32.54
C LYS A 134 2.48 12.18 -32.45
N ALA A 135 2.62 12.72 -31.23
CA ALA A 135 2.96 14.13 -31.03
C ALA A 135 4.38 14.49 -31.53
N ARG A 136 5.28 13.51 -31.61
CA ARG A 136 6.64 13.67 -32.16
C ARG A 136 6.70 13.48 -33.68
N GLY A 137 5.59 13.08 -34.33
CA GLY A 137 5.56 12.81 -35.76
C GLY A 137 6.10 11.43 -36.17
N ILE A 138 6.16 10.48 -35.23
CA ILE A 138 6.45 9.06 -35.47
C ILE A 138 5.13 8.29 -35.44
#